data_AF-A0A366W9J9-F1
#
_entry.id   AF-A0A366W9J9-F1
#
_cell.length_a   1.000
_cell.length_b   1.000
_cell.length_c   1.000
_cell.angle_alpha   90.00
_cell.angle_beta   90.00
_cell.angle_gamma   90.00
#
_symmetry.space_group_name_H-M   'P 1'
#
loop_
_entity.id
_entity.type
_entity.pdbx_description
1 polymer ?
#
loop_
_entity_poly.entity_id
_entity_poly.type
_entity_poly.pdbx_seq_one_letter_code
_entity_poly.pdbx_strand_id
1 'polypeptide(L)' 'MRQLTVLGSVNADHVVKVDSFPRPGETLHGHGYAVIAGGKGANQAVAA' A
#
# COMPACT_ATOMS: atom_id res chain seq x y z
N MET A 1 16.10 9.18 25.27
CA MET A 1 16.41 8.99 23.83
C MET A 1 15.87 7.64 23.40
N ARG A 2 15.33 7.51 22.17
CA ARG A 2 14.93 6.20 21.62
C ARG A 2 16.18 5.40 21.22
N GLN A 3 16.16 4.09 21.39
CA GLN A 3 17.28 3.20 21.07
C GLN A 3 17.42 2.94 19.56
N LEU A 4 16.35 3.20 18.78
CA LEU A 4 16.29 3.07 17.33
C LEU A 4 15.39 4.17 16.76
N THR A 5 15.81 4.75 15.64
CA THR A 5 15.01 5.69 14.84
C THR A 5 14.85 5.11 13.45
N VAL A 6 13.61 4.96 12.99
CA VAL A 6 13.29 4.56 11.61
C VAL A 6 12.92 5.81 10.84
N LEU A 7 13.73 6.14 9.83
CA LEU A 7 13.45 7.20 8.86
C LEU A 7 13.05 6.52 7.55
N GLY A 8 11.82 6.74 7.10
CA GLY A 8 11.33 6.14 5.88
C GLY A 8 9.91 6.55 5.53
N SER A 9 9.39 5.96 4.46
CA SER A 9 8.08 6.31 3.90
C SER A 9 6.91 5.75 4.72
N VAL A 10 5.79 6.45 4.62
CA VAL A 10 4.47 6.01 5.06
C VAL A 10 3.55 6.13 3.85
N ASN A 11 2.81 5.07 3.53
CA ASN A 11 1.89 5.05 2.40
C ASN A 11 0.49 4.62 2.86
N ALA A 12 -0.53 5.06 2.12
CA ALA A 12 -1.83 4.43 2.08
C ALA A 12 -1.90 3.61 0.78
N ASP A 13 -1.86 2.29 0.91
CA ASP A 13 -1.87 1.39 -0.24
C ASP A 13 -3.33 1.13 -0.64
N HIS A 14 -3.73 1.66 -1.80
CA HIS A 14 -5.04 1.40 -2.39
C HIS A 14 -5.00 0.08 -3.16
N VAL A 15 -5.78 -0.90 -2.71
CA VAL A 15 -5.85 -2.23 -3.32
C VAL A 15 -7.23 -2.45 -3.91
N VAL A 16 -7.28 -2.82 -5.18
CA VAL A 16 -8.51 -3.25 -5.89
C VAL A 16 -8.20 -4.50 -6.68
N LYS A 17 -9.12 -5.48 -6.66
CA LYS A 17 -9.01 -6.69 -7.47
C LYS A 17 -9.73 -6.49 -8.79
N VAL A 18 -9.14 -7.02 -9.86
CA VAL A 18 -9.68 -7.04 -11.23
C VAL A 18 -9.43 -8.43 -11.82
N ASP A 19 -10.32 -8.88 -12.70
CA ASP A 19 -10.25 -10.22 -13.30
C ASP A 19 -9.09 -10.38 -14.29
N SER A 20 -8.62 -9.27 -14.86
CA SER A 20 -7.51 -9.23 -15.83
C SER A 20 -6.68 -7.97 -15.68
N PHE A 21 -5.43 -8.00 -16.16
CA PHE A 21 -4.55 -6.83 -16.13
C PHE A 21 -5.11 -5.68 -17.00
N PRO A 22 -5.20 -4.43 -16.50
CA PRO A 22 -5.76 -3.32 -17.26
C PRO A 22 -4.96 -2.97 -18.50
N ARG A 23 -5.66 -2.65 -19.60
CA ARG A 23 -5.04 -2.08 -20.81
C ARG A 23 -5.37 -0.60 -20.96
N PRO A 24 -4.51 0.20 -21.61
CA PRO A 24 -4.81 1.60 -21.89
C PRO A 24 -6.12 1.75 -22.68
N GLY A 25 -6.97 2.68 -22.25
CA GLY A 25 -8.25 3.00 -22.89
C GLY A 25 -9.46 2.22 -22.38
N GLU A 26 -9.27 1.21 -21.52
CA GLU A 26 -10.36 0.43 -20.93
C GLU A 26 -10.86 1.05 -19.62
N THR A 27 -12.15 0.84 -19.33
CA THR A 27 -12.71 0.96 -17.98
C THR A 27 -13.09 -0.44 -17.51
N LEU A 28 -12.56 -0.86 -16.36
CA LEU A 28 -12.82 -2.18 -15.77
C LEU A 28 -13.65 -2.07 -14.49
N HIS A 29 -14.51 -3.06 -14.26
CA HIS A 29 -15.17 -3.24 -12.98
C HIS A 29 -14.21 -3.88 -11.98
N GLY A 30 -13.78 -3.12 -10.98
CA GLY A 30 -13.02 -3.64 -9.85
C GLY A 30 -13.94 -4.08 -8.72
N HIS A 31 -13.44 -4.98 -7.86
CA HIS A 31 -14.16 -5.42 -6.68
C HIS A 31 -13.24 -5.55 -5.46
N GLY A 32 -13.83 -5.58 -4.26
CA GLY A 32 -13.09 -5.77 -3.01
C GLY A 32 -12.05 -4.69 -2.74
N TYR A 33 -12.41 -3.42 -3.02
CA TYR A 33 -11.55 -2.27 -2.73
C TYR A 33 -11.23 -2.17 -1.23
N ALA A 34 -9.96 -1.92 -0.92
CA ALA A 34 -9.48 -1.68 0.44
C ALA A 34 -8.36 -0.62 0.44
N VAL A 35 -8.24 0.08 1.56
CA VAL A 35 -7.08 0.92 1.88
C VAL A 35 -6.32 0.24 2.99
N ILE A 36 -5.04 -0.05 2.77
CA ILE A 36 -4.18 -0.75 3.72
C ILE A 36 -3.05 0.20 4.13
N ALA A 37 -2.72 0.24 5.42
CA ALA A 37 -1.55 0.97 5.88
C ALA A 37 -0.29 0.29 5.34
N GLY A 38 0.55 1.07 4.65
CA GLY A 38 1.76 0.57 4.02
C GLY A 38 2.91 1.56 4.11
N GLY A 39 3.92 1.34 3.26
CA GLY A 39 5.15 2.11 3.26
C GLY A 39 6.27 1.37 3.99
N LYS A 40 7.48 1.44 3.42
CA LYS A 40 8.62 0.67 3.92
C LYS A 40 9.03 1.14 5.32
N GLY A 41 9.07 2.46 5.53
CA GLY A 41 9.40 3.04 6.83
C GLY A 41 8.37 2.70 7.89
N ALA A 42 7.08 2.85 7.58
CA ALA A 42 5.99 2.46 8.48
C ALA A 42 6.05 0.98 8.85
N ASN A 43 6.16 0.09 7.85
CA ASN A 43 6.19 -1.36 8.09
C ASN A 43 7.41 -1.79 8.92
N GLN A 44 8.58 -1.19 8.65
CA GLN A 44 9.78 -1.44 9.45
C GLN A 44 9.65 -0.89 10.87
N ALA A 45 9.08 0.31 11.04
CA ALA A 45 8.90 0.94 12.35
C ALA A 45 7.91 0.20 13.25
N VAL A 46 6.85 -0.41 12.66
CA VAL A 46 5.89 -1.25 13.40
C VAL A 46 6.48 -2.62 13.76
N ALA A 47 7.39 -3.15 12.94
CA ALA A 47 8.03 -4.44 13.18
C ALA A 47 9.20 -4.40 14.18
N ALA A 48 9.79 -3.22 14.39
CA ALA A 48 11.01 -2.98 15.18
C ALA A 48 10.78 -2.78 16.68
#